data_AF-H9VKW1-F1
#
_entry.id   AF-H9VKW1-F1
#
_cell.length_a   1.000
_cell.length_b   1.000
_cell.length_c   1.000
_cell.angle_alpha   90.00
_cell.angle_beta   90.00
_cell.angle_gamma   90.00
#
_symmetry.space_group_name_H-M   'P 1'
#
loop_
_entity.id
_entity.type
_entity.pdbx_description
1 polymer ?
#
loop_
_entity_poly.entity_id
_entity_poly.type
_entity_poly.pdbx_seq_one_letter_code
_entity_poly.pdbx_strand_id
1 'polypeptide(L)'
;EGCYGGEPFFVPRTSDPSAPEDDGYVLTLMHNETTCSSELLILDARSSNLDIVASVKLPSRVPYGFHGTYMSSHDLAKQILDF
;
A
#
# COMPACT_ATOMS: atom_id res chain seq x y z
N GLU A 1 -10.35 -0.21 -17.74
CA GLU A 1 -10.38 -1.64 -18.14
C GLU A 1 -8.95 -2.13 -18.36
N GLY A 2 -8.66 -3.42 -18.13
CA GLY A 2 -7.32 -3.99 -18.30
C GLY A 2 -6.29 -3.63 -17.21
N CYS A 3 -6.76 -3.10 -16.08
CA CYS A 3 -5.94 -2.80 -14.90
C CYS A 3 -6.40 -3.68 -13.74
N TYR A 4 -5.49 -4.44 -13.14
CA TYR A 4 -5.80 -5.42 -12.10
C TYR A 4 -4.91 -5.20 -10.87
N GLY A 5 -5.54 -5.25 -9.69
CA GLY A 5 -4.88 -5.06 -8.40
C GLY A 5 -4.35 -6.36 -7.80
N GLY A 6 -3.41 -6.21 -6.85
CA GLY A 6 -3.01 -7.26 -5.91
C GLY A 6 -3.75 -7.18 -4.58
N GLU A 7 -3.23 -7.85 -3.55
CA GLU A 7 -3.74 -7.73 -2.19
C GLU A 7 -3.72 -6.26 -1.71
N PRO A 8 -4.83 -5.73 -1.15
CA PRO A 8 -4.84 -4.45 -0.46
C PRO A 8 -4.27 -4.59 0.95
N PHE A 9 -3.40 -3.66 1.36
CA PHE A 9 -2.83 -3.61 2.70
C PHE A 9 -3.19 -2.29 3.39
N PHE A 10 -3.82 -2.36 4.55
CA PHE A 10 -4.18 -1.18 5.34
C PHE A 10 -2.99 -0.70 6.19
N VAL A 11 -2.73 0.61 6.17
CA VAL A 11 -1.73 1.27 7.02
C VAL A 11 -2.43 2.36 7.84
N PRO A 12 -2.48 2.24 9.17
CA PRO A 12 -3.11 3.26 10.00
C PRO A 12 -2.33 4.57 9.95
N ARG A 13 -3.04 5.69 10.03
CA ARG A 13 -2.43 7.04 10.03
C ARG A 13 -1.57 7.27 11.26
N THR A 14 -1.94 6.65 12.38
CA THR A 14 -1.26 6.80 13.67
C THR A 14 -1.14 5.43 14.35
N SER A 15 -0.26 5.33 15.35
CA SER A 15 -0.15 4.12 16.19
C SER A 15 -1.10 4.17 17.40
N ASP A 16 -2.00 5.14 17.47
CA ASP A 16 -2.96 5.27 18.57
C ASP A 16 -4.05 4.19 18.45
N PRO A 17 -4.18 3.26 19.41
CA PRO A 17 -5.20 2.21 19.37
C PRO A 17 -6.62 2.75 19.56
N SER A 18 -6.79 4.02 19.94
CA SER A 18 -8.09 4.68 20.06
C SER A 18 -8.51 5.44 18.80
N ALA A 19 -7.65 5.53 17.79
CA ALA A 19 -8.01 6.09 16.50
C ALA A 19 -9.12 5.27 15.83
N PRO A 20 -9.97 5.90 15.00
CA PRO A 20 -10.97 5.16 14.22
C PRO A 20 -10.31 4.05 13.39
N GLU A 21 -10.95 2.88 13.32
CA GLU A 21 -10.42 1.69 12.62
C GLU A 21 -10.06 1.98 11.15
N ASP A 22 -10.82 2.85 10.50
CA ASP A 22 -10.67 3.24 9.10
C ASP A 22 -9.73 4.45 8.90
N ASP A 23 -9.17 5.04 9.95
CA ASP A 23 -8.28 6.21 9.84
C ASP A 23 -6.88 5.81 9.37
N GLY A 24 -6.73 5.74 8.05
CA GLY A 24 -5.48 5.37 7.43
C GLY A 24 -5.55 5.36 5.91
N TYR A 25 -4.72 4.50 5.33
CA TYR A 25 -4.58 4.37 3.88
C TYR A 25 -4.63 2.90 3.48
N VAL A 26 -5.17 2.64 2.30
CA VAL A 26 -5.06 1.34 1.64
C VAL A 26 -3.99 1.43 0.57
N LEU A 27 -3.02 0.53 0.63
CA LEU A 27 -1.96 0.37 -0.36
C LEU A 27 -2.28 -0.82 -1.25
N THR A 28 -2.14 -0.67 -2.56
CA THR A 28 -2.28 -1.80 -3.50
C THR A 28 -1.41 -1.62 -4.73
N LEU A 29 -0.86 -2.72 -5.24
CA LEU A 29 -0.16 -2.73 -6.52
C LEU A 29 -1.18 -2.89 -7.65
N MET A 30 -1.19 -1.95 -8.58
CA MET A 30 -2.00 -1.98 -9.79
C MET A 30 -1.12 -2.33 -10.98
N HIS A 31 -1.53 -3.33 -11.77
CA HIS A 31 -0.90 -3.70 -13.03
C HIS A 31 -1.80 -3.34 -14.20
N ASN A 32 -1.28 -2.55 -15.14
CA ASN A 32 -1.92 -2.30 -16.42
C ASN A 32 -1.41 -3.31 -17.45
N GLU A 33 -2.27 -4.23 -17.88
CA GLU A 33 -1.92 -5.29 -18.85
C GLU A 33 -1.72 -4.77 -20.27
N THR A 34 -2.22 -3.57 -20.59
CA THR A 34 -2.06 -2.95 -21.91
C THR A 34 -0.67 -2.34 -22.06
N THR A 35 -0.18 -1.64 -21.03
CA THR A 35 1.13 -0.97 -21.04
C THR A 35 2.23 -1.80 -20.41
N CYS A 36 1.88 -2.94 -19.80
CA CYS A 36 2.76 -3.75 -18.97
C CYS A 36 3.41 -2.99 -17.79
N SER A 37 2.83 -1.86 -17.37
CA SER A 37 3.35 -1.05 -16.26
C SER A 37 2.72 -1.43 -14.92
N SER A 38 3.40 -1.08 -13.84
CA SER A 38 2.91 -1.27 -12.47
C SER A 38 3.01 0.04 -11.68
N GLU A 39 2.01 0.28 -10.84
CA GLU A 39 1.94 1.43 -9.95
C GLU A 39 1.56 0.96 -8.53
N LEU A 40 2.13 1.60 -7.51
CA LEU A 40 1.63 1.49 -6.14
C LEU A 40 0.62 2.61 -5.92
N LEU A 41 -0.64 2.24 -5.69
CA LEU A 41 -1.70 3.17 -5.36
C LEU A 41 -1.79 3.35 -3.84
N ILE A 42 -2.00 4.60 -3.43
CA ILE A 42 -2.28 5.00 -2.06
C ILE A 42 -3.69 5.58 -2.05
N LEU A 43 -4.60 4.93 -1.34
CA LEU A 43 -6.02 5.26 -1.29
C LEU A 43 -6.39 5.75 0.11
N ASP A 44 -7.26 6.76 0.21
CA ASP A 44 -7.83 7.17 1.50
C ASP A 44 -8.86 6.12 1.96
N ALA A 45 -8.60 5.48 3.10
CA ALA A 45 -9.46 4.43 3.64
C ALA A 45 -10.81 4.95 4.16
N ARG A 46 -10.91 6.24 4.51
CA ARG A 46 -12.15 6.87 4.99
C ARG A 46 -13.01 7.41 3.86
N SER A 47 -12.46 7.54 2.65
CA SER A 47 -13.25 7.92 1.49
C SER A 47 -14.23 6.80 1.15
N SER A 48 -15.49 7.17 0.90
CA SER A 48 -16.54 6.22 0.51
C SER A 48 -16.21 5.43 -0.77
N ASN A 49 -15.29 5.96 -1.60
CA ASN A 49 -14.91 5.38 -2.88
C ASN A 49 -13.44 4.95 -2.94
N LEU A 50 -12.71 4.96 -1.81
CA LEU A 50 -11.26 4.74 -1.77
C LEU A 50 -10.52 5.65 -2.76
N ASP A 51 -10.72 6.96 -2.63
CA ASP A 51 -10.12 7.92 -3.55
C ASP A 51 -8.58 7.80 -3.57
N ILE A 52 -8.01 7.84 -4.77
CA ILE A 52 -6.56 7.79 -4.97
C ILE A 52 -5.97 9.13 -4.51
N VAL A 53 -5.23 9.11 -3.40
CA VAL A 53 -4.52 10.29 -2.89
C VAL A 53 -3.11 10.39 -3.45
N ALA A 54 -2.52 9.28 -3.87
CA ALA A 54 -1.24 9.24 -4.59
C ALA A 54 -1.09 7.98 -5.44
N SER A 55 -0.28 8.08 -6.49
CA SER A 55 0.20 6.93 -7.26
C SER A 55 1.72 7.03 -7.45
N VAL A 56 2.42 5.92 -7.23
CA VAL A 56 3.86 5.79 -7.44
C VAL A 56 4.11 4.84 -8.61
N LYS A 57 4.64 5.38 -9.71
CA LYS A 57 5.04 4.56 -10.87
C LYS A 57 6.29 3.76 -10.55
N LEU A 58 6.26 2.47 -10.83
CA LEU A 58 7.39 1.57 -10.63
C LEU A 58 8.23 1.48 -11.91
N PRO A 59 9.56 1.35 -11.80
CA PRO A 59 10.46 1.30 -12.96
C PRO A 59 10.35 -0.02 -13.74
N SER A 60 9.72 -1.05 -13.16
CA SER A 60 9.53 -2.36 -13.76
C SER A 60 8.19 -2.96 -13.36
N ARG A 61 7.75 -3.97 -14.13
CA ARG A 61 6.54 -4.72 -13.84
C ARG A 61 6.68 -5.50 -12.53
N VAL A 62 5.69 -5.38 -11.65
CA VAL A 62 5.51 -6.26 -10.50
C VAL A 62 4.54 -7.38 -10.86
N PRO A 63 4.96 -8.67 -10.80
CA PRO A 63 4.06 -9.79 -11.05
C PRO A 63 2.98 -9.95 -9.98
N TYR A 64 1.92 -10.68 -10.30
CA TYR A 64 0.89 -11.06 -9.32
C TYR A 64 1.53 -11.89 -8.19
N GLY A 65 1.26 -11.46 -6.96
CA GLY A 65 1.77 -12.08 -5.74
C GLY A 65 0.64 -12.53 -4.81
N PHE A 66 1.04 -12.97 -3.61
CA PHE A 66 0.13 -13.32 -2.52
C PHE A 66 0.11 -12.19 -1.50
N HIS A 67 0.53 -12.49 -0.27
CA HIS A 67 0.44 -11.57 0.85
C HIS A 67 1.62 -10.59 0.91
N GLY A 68 1.31 -9.34 1.24
CA GLY A 68 2.26 -8.28 1.54
C GLY A 68 2.27 -7.90 3.03
N THR A 69 3.25 -7.12 3.44
CA THR A 69 3.28 -6.50 4.77
C THR A 69 3.84 -5.10 4.69
N TYR A 70 3.49 -4.27 5.67
CA TYR A 70 4.07 -2.96 5.89
C TYR A 70 4.94 -2.98 7.15
N MET A 71 6.13 -2.41 7.05
CA MET A 71 7.00 -2.18 8.21
C MET A 71 7.17 -0.67 8.41
N SER A 72 6.82 -0.19 9.60
CA SER A 72 7.10 1.19 9.96
C SER A 72 8.60 1.42 10.08
N SER A 73 9.05 2.66 9.96
CA SER A 73 10.45 3.01 10.23
C SER A 73 10.88 2.65 11.66
N HIS A 74 9.95 2.73 12.62
CA HIS A 74 10.19 2.35 14.01
C HIS A 74 10.39 0.84 14.16
N ASP A 75 9.60 0.02 13.48
CA ASP A 75 9.76 -1.45 13.52
C ASP A 75 11.02 -1.90 12.78
N LEU A 76 11.34 -1.23 11.67
CA LEU A 76 12.59 -1.47 10.94
C LEU A 76 13.82 -1.13 11.80
N ALA A 77 13.78 -0.02 12.55
CA ALA A 77 14.89 0.38 13.42
C ALA A 77 15.18 -0.64 14.54
N LYS A 78 14.17 -1.38 15.01
CA LYS A 78 14.36 -2.47 16.00
C LYS A 78 15.09 -3.70 15.43
N GLN A 79 15.25 -3.79 14.11
CA GLN A 79 15.99 -4.90 13.49
C GLN A 79 17.51 -4.70 13.53
N ILE A 80 17.99 -3.52 13.89
CA ILE A 80 19.42 -3.28 14.10
C ILE A 80 19.85 -4.05 15.35
N LEU A 81 20.70 -5.06 15.17
CA LEU A 81 21.38 -5.71 16.28
C LEU A 81 22.38 -4.72 16.86
N ASP A 82 22.20 -4.36 18.13
CA ASP A 82 23.23 -3.68 18.92
C ASP A 82 24.44 -4.64 19.01
N PHE A 83 25.51 -4.32 18.28
CA PHE A 83 26.83 -4.93 18.44
C PHE A 83 27.69 -4.09 19.38
#